data_AF-A0A9E7U9L4-F1
#
_entry.id   AF-A0A9E7U9L4-F1
#
_cell.length_a   1.000
_cell.length_b   1.000
_cell.length_c   1.000
_cell.angle_alpha   90.00
_cell.angle_beta   90.00
_cell.angle_gamma   90.00
#
_symmetry.space_group_name_H-M   'P 1'
#
loop_
_entity.id
_entity.type
_entity.pdbx_description
1 polymer ?
#
loop_
_entity_poly.entity_id
_entity_poly.type
_entity_poly.pdbx_seq_one_letter_code
_entity_poly.pdbx_strand_id
1 'polypeptide(L)'
;MRLVVGVVALLLTSGVGVGAVATTDVYSVDGDSVTAADELRLGTDPLSPDSDGDGLTDGTELAGASSPLVADTDGDGLRDGAELDAGADPAAENSDGDGLSDGREAELGTDPTDPDTDGDGLSDGAEAEGSSDPTVADTDGDGLSDSREVDLGTDPTDSDTDGDGLDDAEEADGPTDSTVADTDDDGLSDGEEAERGTDPLVVDTDDDGLSDGEEAERGTDPLVVDTDDDGLADGREVDLGSDPLAVDTDDDGFEDGTEVQVYGTDPAEADSDGDGLDDRAEVLDLPTDPTEADTDGDGLDDRDEVGGPTDPTEADTDGDGLPDGQEADGPSDPTQADTDGDGLDDAREADLGSNPAESDTDGDGLSDGQEADGPSDPTLADTDDDGLDDAREAELGTDPADPDTDGDRLLDGWEVAGESADGAPLPGADPLRMDLYVEVIRAAGGARLDDAKADTVREQWAGMPVENPDGSTGIDIHLRRQSVDKRVVWDYDRDEYLSNAVGQFYTEAYMGSRPGEYHLVVLTSEFRDGEYEARAEAPGELVVYEPGSVDTVLFTHELLHNVLGRLPEESRLADDPLHTDRGFLEPTVGPDDDFLPDALAEAIEADGFVG
;
A
#
# COMPACT_ATOMS: atom_id res chain seq x y z
N MET A 1 51.47 -67.22 -75.12
CA MET A 1 51.31 -67.92 -76.42
C MET A 1 52.30 -69.09 -76.47
N ARG A 2 51.89 -70.27 -76.97
CA ARG A 2 52.65 -71.54 -77.06
C ARG A 2 54.14 -71.42 -77.45
N LEU A 3 55.00 -72.31 -76.91
CA LEU A 3 55.99 -73.19 -77.59
C LEU A 3 56.81 -73.89 -76.47
N VAL A 4 56.85 -75.22 -76.25
CA VAL A 4 57.37 -76.37 -77.03
C VAL A 4 58.86 -76.30 -77.40
N VAL A 5 59.55 -77.41 -77.06
CA VAL A 5 60.71 -78.11 -77.68
C VAL A 5 61.70 -78.42 -76.54
N GLY A 6 61.84 -79.65 -76.03
CA GLY A 6 62.19 -80.90 -76.71
C GLY A 6 63.73 -81.06 -76.70
N VAL A 7 64.36 -82.23 -76.57
CA VAL A 7 63.94 -83.62 -76.72
C VAL A 7 65.23 -84.46 -76.52
N VAL A 8 65.13 -85.59 -75.80
CA VAL A 8 65.72 -86.92 -76.16
C VAL A 8 67.23 -87.13 -75.97
N ALA A 9 67.77 -88.30 -75.59
CA ALA A 9 67.31 -89.64 -75.15
C ALA A 9 68.62 -90.47 -74.94
N LEU A 10 68.81 -91.33 -73.92
CA LEU A 10 68.26 -92.69 -73.76
C LEU A 10 69.27 -93.83 -74.05
N LEU A 11 69.25 -94.84 -73.16
CA LEU A 11 69.64 -96.28 -73.28
C LEU A 11 71.15 -96.63 -73.24
N LEU A 12 71.66 -97.27 -72.16
CA LEU A 12 71.54 -98.67 -71.68
C LEU A 12 72.74 -99.55 -72.10
N THR A 13 73.50 -100.07 -71.13
CA THR A 13 73.55 -101.52 -70.75
C THR A 13 74.85 -101.95 -70.07
N SER A 14 74.68 -102.97 -69.21
CA SER A 14 75.65 -103.91 -68.61
C SER A 14 76.14 -103.60 -67.19
N GLY A 15 75.79 -104.52 -66.29
CA GLY A 15 75.94 -104.39 -64.84
C GLY A 15 77.33 -104.74 -64.32
N VAL A 16 77.57 -104.34 -63.08
CA VAL A 16 77.87 -105.15 -61.89
C VAL A 16 78.01 -104.15 -60.75
N GLY A 17 77.43 -104.48 -59.59
CA GLY A 17 77.22 -103.54 -58.51
C GLY A 17 78.41 -103.26 -57.59
N VAL A 18 78.15 -102.19 -56.83
CA VAL A 18 78.54 -101.86 -55.45
C VAL A 18 79.95 -101.32 -55.21
N GLY A 19 79.97 -100.05 -54.81
CA GLY A 19 81.07 -99.39 -54.12
C GLY A 19 80.95 -97.88 -54.13
N ALA A 20 79.90 -97.33 -53.50
CA ALA A 20 79.82 -95.90 -53.22
C ALA A 20 80.95 -95.49 -52.28
N VAL A 21 81.71 -94.47 -52.68
CA VAL A 21 82.49 -93.61 -51.78
C VAL A 21 82.13 -92.18 -52.16
N ALA A 22 81.51 -91.49 -51.22
CA ALA A 22 81.10 -90.11 -51.31
C ALA A 22 82.30 -89.19 -51.53
N THR A 23 82.21 -88.29 -52.51
CA THR A 23 82.94 -87.02 -52.47
C THR A 23 82.06 -86.08 -51.68
N THR A 24 82.47 -85.68 -50.48
CA THR A 24 81.92 -84.49 -49.82
C THR A 24 82.31 -83.29 -50.67
N ASP A 25 81.32 -82.63 -51.29
CA ASP A 25 81.50 -81.36 -51.97
C ASP A 25 81.78 -80.29 -50.90
N VAL A 26 82.90 -79.58 -51.04
CA VAL A 26 83.45 -78.64 -50.05
C VAL A 26 83.39 -77.17 -50.54
N TYR A 27 82.61 -76.91 -51.59
CA TYR A 27 82.51 -75.59 -52.23
C TYR A 27 81.03 -75.21 -52.39
N SER A 28 80.71 -73.92 -52.20
CA SER A 28 79.43 -73.30 -52.61
C SER A 28 79.25 -73.43 -54.12
N VAL A 29 78.03 -73.73 -54.57
CA VAL A 29 77.71 -74.03 -55.98
C VAL A 29 77.14 -72.80 -56.71
N ASP A 30 76.47 -71.91 -55.99
CA ASP A 30 75.85 -70.66 -56.47
C ASP A 30 76.60 -69.38 -56.04
N GLY A 31 77.54 -69.50 -55.10
CA GLY A 31 78.49 -68.43 -54.76
C GLY A 31 78.11 -67.57 -53.55
N ASP A 32 77.15 -68.03 -52.75
CA ASP A 32 76.67 -67.42 -51.50
C ASP A 32 77.58 -67.68 -50.27
N SER A 33 78.60 -68.54 -50.43
CA SER A 33 79.53 -69.00 -49.39
C SER A 33 79.00 -70.08 -48.42
N VAL A 34 77.83 -70.67 -48.66
CA VAL A 34 77.35 -71.88 -47.98
C VAL A 34 77.65 -73.10 -48.84
N THR A 35 78.04 -74.23 -48.24
CA THR A 35 78.34 -75.42 -49.05
C THR A 35 77.07 -76.18 -49.42
N ALA A 36 77.01 -76.78 -50.62
CA ALA A 36 75.88 -77.63 -51.02
C ALA A 36 75.53 -78.75 -50.03
N ALA A 37 76.51 -79.21 -49.24
CA ALA A 37 76.28 -80.20 -48.19
C ALA A 37 75.62 -79.59 -46.94
N ASP A 38 75.82 -78.31 -46.66
CA ASP A 38 75.23 -77.58 -45.54
C ASP A 38 73.88 -76.97 -45.93
N GLU A 39 73.72 -76.48 -47.16
CA GLU A 39 72.43 -76.05 -47.73
C GLU A 39 71.39 -77.19 -47.68
N LEU A 40 71.75 -78.38 -48.14
CA LEU A 40 70.89 -79.58 -48.01
C LEU A 40 70.55 -79.98 -46.57
N ARG A 41 71.35 -79.55 -45.57
CA ARG A 41 71.07 -79.81 -44.14
C ARG A 41 70.15 -78.75 -43.54
N LEU A 42 70.34 -77.51 -43.95
CA LEU A 42 69.57 -76.35 -43.50
C LEU A 42 68.20 -76.31 -44.19
N GLY A 43 68.09 -76.91 -45.38
CA GLY A 43 66.86 -76.98 -46.18
C GLY A 43 66.81 -75.96 -47.31
N THR A 44 67.89 -75.19 -47.50
CA THR A 44 68.05 -74.17 -48.54
C THR A 44 68.40 -74.80 -49.90
N ASP A 45 68.21 -74.07 -51.02
CA ASP A 45 68.40 -74.59 -52.39
C ASP A 45 69.85 -74.40 -52.87
N PRO A 46 70.67 -75.46 -53.05
CA PRO A 46 72.08 -75.35 -53.46
C PRO A 46 72.38 -74.76 -54.83
N LEU A 47 71.34 -74.29 -55.54
CA LEU A 47 71.42 -73.65 -56.85
C LEU A 47 70.86 -72.23 -56.84
N SER A 48 70.32 -71.77 -55.71
CA SER A 48 69.78 -70.43 -55.53
C SER A 48 70.54 -69.77 -54.38
N PRO A 49 71.34 -68.73 -54.66
CA PRO A 49 72.11 -68.08 -53.60
C PRO A 49 71.23 -67.32 -52.60
N ASP A 50 69.92 -67.21 -52.87
CA ASP A 50 68.85 -66.58 -52.09
C ASP A 50 67.65 -67.54 -52.19
N SER A 51 67.39 -68.29 -51.13
CA SER A 51 66.47 -69.43 -51.15
C SER A 51 65.00 -69.06 -50.93
N ASP A 52 64.70 -67.96 -50.26
CA ASP A 52 63.33 -67.50 -49.98
C ASP A 52 62.94 -66.22 -50.74
N GLY A 53 63.90 -65.54 -51.38
CA GLY A 53 63.67 -64.48 -52.36
C GLY A 53 63.40 -63.12 -51.73
N ASP A 54 64.01 -62.84 -50.58
CA ASP A 54 63.87 -61.57 -49.86
C ASP A 54 64.92 -60.52 -50.25
N GLY A 55 65.98 -60.92 -50.97
CA GLY A 55 67.08 -60.06 -51.41
C GLY A 55 68.39 -60.27 -50.65
N LEU A 56 68.42 -61.09 -49.61
CA LEU A 56 69.63 -61.55 -48.94
C LEU A 56 70.06 -62.91 -49.49
N THR A 57 71.35 -63.22 -49.35
CA THR A 57 71.85 -64.54 -49.74
C THR A 57 71.85 -65.47 -48.54
N ASP A 58 71.66 -66.78 -48.73
CA ASP A 58 71.62 -67.75 -47.62
C ASP A 58 72.85 -67.63 -46.69
N GLY A 59 74.04 -67.39 -47.26
CA GLY A 59 75.27 -67.19 -46.50
C GLY A 59 75.38 -65.86 -45.72
N THR A 60 74.65 -64.83 -46.14
CA THR A 60 74.54 -63.54 -45.44
C THR A 60 73.62 -63.69 -44.24
N GLU A 61 72.48 -64.33 -44.41
CA GLU A 61 71.48 -64.55 -43.37
C GLU A 61 71.99 -65.49 -42.27
N LEU A 62 72.67 -66.59 -42.66
CA LEU A 62 73.35 -67.48 -41.70
C LEU A 62 74.47 -66.80 -40.90
N ALA A 63 75.02 -65.69 -41.41
CA ALA A 63 75.99 -64.87 -40.70
C ALA A 63 75.34 -63.73 -39.90
N GLY A 64 74.09 -63.39 -40.20
CA GLY A 64 73.27 -62.35 -39.60
C GLY A 64 72.26 -62.91 -38.59
N ALA A 65 71.19 -62.14 -38.35
CA ALA A 65 70.13 -62.46 -37.40
C ALA A 65 68.88 -63.09 -38.05
N SER A 66 68.87 -63.22 -39.39
CA SER A 66 67.70 -63.57 -40.19
C SER A 66 67.77 -65.02 -40.72
N SER A 67 66.67 -65.54 -41.28
CA SER A 67 66.49 -66.95 -41.64
C SER A 67 66.46 -67.18 -43.16
N PRO A 68 67.38 -67.98 -43.74
CA PRO A 68 67.49 -68.24 -45.19
C PRO A 68 66.39 -69.09 -45.83
N LEU A 69 65.24 -69.20 -45.16
CA LEU A 69 64.08 -69.98 -45.56
C LEU A 69 62.77 -69.23 -45.29
N VAL A 70 62.84 -68.07 -44.66
CA VAL A 70 61.71 -67.27 -44.25
C VAL A 70 62.06 -65.83 -44.63
N ALA A 71 61.49 -65.38 -45.76
CA ALA A 71 61.72 -64.06 -46.34
C ALA A 71 61.33 -62.84 -45.47
N ASP A 72 60.85 -63.08 -44.26
CA ASP A 72 60.31 -62.14 -43.26
C ASP A 72 60.39 -62.91 -41.92
N THR A 73 61.56 -62.81 -41.28
CA THR A 73 61.99 -63.73 -40.22
C THR A 73 61.19 -63.54 -38.93
N ASP A 74 60.81 -62.32 -38.58
CA ASP A 74 59.99 -62.02 -37.41
C ASP A 74 58.49 -61.96 -37.73
N GLY A 75 58.11 -61.80 -39.00
CA GLY A 75 56.73 -61.89 -39.46
C GLY A 75 55.97 -60.57 -39.36
N ASP A 76 56.68 -59.45 -39.34
CA ASP A 76 56.12 -58.11 -39.15
C ASP A 76 55.57 -57.48 -40.45
N GLY A 77 55.87 -58.10 -41.60
CA GLY A 77 55.42 -57.72 -42.93
C GLY A 77 56.44 -56.99 -43.79
N LEU A 78 57.58 -56.57 -43.24
CA LEU A 78 58.77 -56.19 -44.00
C LEU A 78 59.56 -57.46 -44.36
N ARG A 79 60.59 -57.34 -45.19
CA ARG A 79 61.41 -58.50 -45.58
C ARG A 79 62.81 -58.27 -45.07
N ASP A 80 63.51 -59.34 -44.68
CA ASP A 80 64.85 -59.24 -44.06
C ASP A 80 65.81 -58.38 -44.90
N GLY A 81 65.76 -58.52 -46.23
CA GLY A 81 66.55 -57.71 -47.15
C GLY A 81 66.19 -56.22 -47.19
N ALA A 82 64.90 -55.88 -47.04
CA ALA A 82 64.41 -54.52 -46.97
C ALA A 82 64.68 -53.87 -45.60
N GLU A 83 64.57 -54.64 -44.52
CA GLU A 83 64.91 -54.20 -43.15
C GLU A 83 66.39 -53.80 -43.07
N LEU A 84 67.30 -54.65 -43.57
CA LEU A 84 68.72 -54.30 -43.60
C LEU A 84 69.05 -53.09 -44.49
N ASP A 85 68.28 -52.87 -45.56
CA ASP A 85 68.44 -51.69 -46.42
C ASP A 85 67.95 -50.41 -45.72
N ALA A 86 66.91 -50.51 -44.87
CA ALA A 86 66.40 -49.43 -44.01
C ALA A 86 67.25 -49.22 -42.74
N GLY A 87 68.01 -50.23 -42.31
CA GLY A 87 68.83 -50.19 -41.09
C GLY A 87 68.19 -50.88 -39.87
N ALA A 88 66.98 -51.42 -40.04
CA ALA A 88 66.21 -52.23 -39.08
C ALA A 88 66.87 -53.60 -38.81
N ASP A 89 66.45 -54.26 -37.72
CA ASP A 89 66.90 -55.60 -37.31
C ASP A 89 65.92 -56.68 -37.81
N PRO A 90 66.28 -57.54 -38.80
CA PRO A 90 65.43 -58.57 -39.38
C PRO A 90 64.87 -59.65 -38.43
N ALA A 91 65.13 -59.55 -37.14
CA ALA A 91 64.69 -60.51 -36.13
C ALA A 91 63.86 -59.84 -35.03
N ALA A 92 63.52 -58.56 -35.19
CA ALA A 92 62.80 -57.76 -34.23
C ALA A 92 61.66 -57.01 -34.92
N GLU A 93 60.41 -57.41 -34.62
CA GLU A 93 59.20 -56.83 -35.23
C GLU A 93 59.06 -55.30 -35.02
N ASN A 94 59.86 -54.69 -34.15
CA ASN A 94 59.92 -53.25 -33.89
C ASN A 94 61.37 -52.91 -33.49
N SER A 95 62.07 -52.15 -34.33
CA SER A 95 63.49 -51.88 -34.23
C SER A 95 63.86 -50.72 -33.29
N ASP A 96 63.01 -49.70 -33.14
CA ASP A 96 63.30 -48.47 -32.37
C ASP A 96 62.57 -48.35 -31.02
N GLY A 97 61.54 -49.16 -30.82
CA GLY A 97 60.75 -49.33 -29.61
C GLY A 97 59.53 -48.41 -29.47
N ASP A 98 59.06 -47.78 -30.55
CA ASP A 98 58.02 -46.74 -30.51
C ASP A 98 56.56 -47.26 -30.39
N GLY A 99 56.32 -48.52 -30.78
CA GLY A 99 55.00 -49.15 -30.82
C GLY A 99 54.51 -49.59 -32.21
N LEU A 100 55.12 -49.13 -33.31
CA LEU A 100 54.87 -49.60 -34.68
C LEU A 100 55.79 -50.74 -35.07
N SER A 101 55.40 -51.54 -36.05
CA SER A 101 56.32 -52.53 -36.60
C SER A 101 57.08 -51.96 -37.78
N ASP A 102 58.29 -52.44 -38.04
CA ASP A 102 59.14 -51.98 -39.16
C ASP A 102 58.38 -52.08 -40.50
N GLY A 103 57.59 -53.15 -40.66
CA GLY A 103 56.67 -53.32 -41.79
C GLY A 103 55.53 -52.30 -41.86
N ARG A 104 55.00 -51.84 -40.72
CA ARG A 104 53.96 -50.80 -40.66
C ARG A 104 54.53 -49.41 -40.88
N GLU A 105 55.73 -49.14 -40.38
CA GLU A 105 56.46 -47.89 -40.60
C GLU A 105 56.76 -47.70 -42.09
N ALA A 106 57.21 -48.76 -42.76
CA ALA A 106 57.40 -48.76 -44.21
C ALA A 106 56.10 -48.50 -45.00
N GLU A 107 54.92 -48.88 -44.47
CA GLU A 107 53.62 -48.56 -45.07
C GLU A 107 53.19 -47.10 -44.87
N LEU A 108 53.50 -46.54 -43.70
CA LEU A 108 53.19 -45.15 -43.32
C LEU A 108 54.21 -44.16 -43.90
N GLY A 109 55.40 -44.63 -44.25
CA GLY A 109 56.48 -43.80 -44.80
C GLY A 109 57.41 -43.25 -43.72
N THR A 110 57.36 -43.79 -42.51
CA THR A 110 58.23 -43.46 -41.38
C THR A 110 59.54 -44.26 -41.41
N ASP A 111 60.54 -43.86 -40.61
CA ASP A 111 61.86 -44.51 -40.53
C ASP A 111 61.87 -45.60 -39.43
N PRO A 112 61.99 -46.90 -39.77
CA PRO A 112 62.00 -48.02 -38.81
C PRO A 112 63.08 -47.97 -37.70
N THR A 113 63.95 -46.98 -37.72
CA THR A 113 65.04 -46.82 -36.75
C THR A 113 65.00 -45.49 -36.01
N ASP A 114 64.00 -44.65 -36.28
CA ASP A 114 63.82 -43.35 -35.66
C ASP A 114 62.40 -43.23 -35.08
N PRO A 115 62.23 -43.27 -33.76
CA PRO A 115 60.91 -43.39 -33.13
C PRO A 115 60.03 -42.13 -33.24
N ASP A 116 60.44 -41.12 -34.00
CA ASP A 116 59.83 -39.80 -34.19
C ASP A 116 60.38 -39.23 -35.51
N THR A 117 59.72 -39.57 -36.63
CA THR A 117 60.24 -39.37 -37.99
C THR A 117 60.29 -37.90 -38.39
N ASP A 118 59.32 -37.09 -37.98
CA ASP A 118 59.26 -35.67 -38.34
C ASP A 118 59.88 -34.74 -37.27
N GLY A 119 60.15 -35.27 -36.08
CA GLY A 119 60.88 -34.61 -35.01
C GLY A 119 60.04 -33.61 -34.23
N ASP A 120 58.72 -33.77 -34.20
CA ASP A 120 57.79 -32.88 -33.50
C ASP A 120 57.70 -33.18 -31.99
N GLY A 121 58.12 -34.39 -31.57
CA GLY A 121 58.15 -34.85 -30.19
C GLY A 121 57.06 -35.85 -29.80
N LEU A 122 56.12 -36.19 -30.68
CA LEU A 122 55.35 -37.42 -30.64
C LEU A 122 56.12 -38.54 -31.33
N SER A 123 55.83 -39.77 -30.94
CA SER A 123 56.41 -40.92 -31.63
C SER A 123 55.50 -41.36 -32.76
N ASP A 124 56.07 -41.92 -33.84
CA ASP A 124 55.31 -42.38 -35.01
C ASP A 124 54.14 -43.31 -34.60
N GLY A 125 54.38 -44.20 -33.63
CA GLY A 125 53.34 -45.06 -33.07
C GLY A 125 52.28 -44.39 -32.23
N ALA A 126 52.59 -43.28 -31.57
CA ALA A 126 51.60 -42.49 -30.86
C ALA A 126 50.67 -41.75 -31.83
N GLU A 127 51.21 -41.21 -32.92
CA GLU A 127 50.46 -40.49 -33.95
C GLU A 127 49.59 -41.42 -34.79
N ALA A 128 50.14 -42.58 -35.17
CA ALA A 128 49.38 -43.62 -35.85
C ALA A 128 48.19 -44.16 -35.01
N GLU A 129 48.27 -44.09 -33.67
CA GLU A 129 47.15 -44.34 -32.76
C GLU A 129 46.25 -43.10 -32.57
N GLY A 130 46.84 -41.90 -32.57
CA GLY A 130 46.24 -40.59 -32.28
C GLY A 130 45.50 -39.92 -33.44
N SER A 131 45.63 -40.45 -34.66
CA SER A 131 45.03 -39.93 -35.92
C SER A 131 45.76 -38.77 -36.59
N SER A 132 46.92 -38.32 -36.07
CA SER A 132 47.86 -37.44 -36.75
C SER A 132 48.70 -38.15 -37.83
N ASP A 133 49.36 -37.39 -38.72
CA ASP A 133 50.27 -37.90 -39.75
C ASP A 133 51.72 -37.92 -39.22
N PRO A 134 52.32 -39.11 -38.97
CA PRO A 134 53.67 -39.24 -38.38
C PRO A 134 54.83 -38.79 -39.28
N THR A 135 54.52 -38.13 -40.39
CA THR A 135 55.51 -37.58 -41.32
C THR A 135 55.41 -36.06 -41.45
N VAL A 136 54.50 -35.45 -40.70
CA VAL A 136 54.18 -34.02 -40.74
C VAL A 136 54.01 -33.51 -39.31
N ALA A 137 55.01 -32.74 -38.86
CA ALA A 137 55.08 -32.20 -37.51
C ALA A 137 53.96 -31.21 -37.09
N ASP A 138 52.99 -30.97 -37.96
CA ASP A 138 51.87 -30.01 -37.86
C ASP A 138 50.84 -30.48 -38.91
N THR A 139 50.00 -31.44 -38.51
CA THR A 139 49.19 -32.25 -39.42
C THR A 139 48.10 -31.43 -40.12
N ASP A 140 47.46 -30.47 -39.43
CA ASP A 140 46.41 -29.63 -40.00
C ASP A 140 46.91 -28.28 -40.56
N GLY A 141 48.11 -27.85 -40.17
CA GLY A 141 48.80 -26.67 -40.69
C GLY A 141 48.39 -25.36 -40.05
N ASP A 142 47.84 -25.37 -38.82
CA ASP A 142 47.46 -24.17 -38.07
C ASP A 142 48.69 -23.43 -37.48
N GLY A 143 49.80 -24.14 -37.28
CA GLY A 143 51.06 -23.62 -36.76
C GLY A 143 51.43 -24.11 -35.36
N LEU A 144 50.60 -24.92 -34.71
CA LEU A 144 50.96 -25.79 -33.60
C LEU A 144 51.55 -27.10 -34.13
N SER A 145 52.34 -27.78 -33.30
CA SER A 145 52.78 -29.14 -33.62
C SER A 145 51.85 -30.14 -32.97
N ASP A 146 51.70 -31.32 -33.56
CA ASP A 146 50.83 -32.38 -33.05
C ASP A 146 51.13 -32.70 -31.58
N SER A 147 52.42 -32.71 -31.20
CA SER A 147 52.86 -32.87 -29.81
C SER A 147 52.39 -31.76 -28.87
N ARG A 148 52.31 -30.53 -29.37
CA ARG A 148 51.88 -29.35 -28.62
C ARG A 148 50.37 -29.33 -28.46
N GLU A 149 49.64 -29.75 -29.49
CA GLU A 149 48.19 -29.87 -29.48
C GLU A 149 47.74 -30.93 -28.49
N VAL A 150 48.38 -32.11 -28.49
CA VAL A 150 48.15 -33.14 -27.47
C VAL A 150 48.42 -32.61 -26.04
N ASP A 151 49.43 -31.76 -25.85
CA ASP A 151 49.73 -31.12 -24.57
C ASP A 151 48.69 -30.06 -24.15
N LEU A 152 48.04 -29.40 -25.12
CA LEU A 152 46.95 -28.44 -24.92
C LEU A 152 45.59 -29.13 -24.76
N GLY A 153 45.44 -30.34 -25.30
CA GLY A 153 44.19 -31.07 -25.35
C GLY A 153 43.36 -30.81 -26.62
N THR A 154 43.94 -30.17 -27.62
CA THR A 154 43.35 -29.94 -28.94
C THR A 154 43.49 -31.16 -29.86
N ASP A 155 42.77 -31.17 -30.99
CA ASP A 155 42.80 -32.25 -31.99
C ASP A 155 43.84 -31.93 -33.08
N PRO A 156 44.95 -32.70 -33.20
CA PRO A 156 46.00 -32.48 -34.21
C PRO A 156 45.57 -32.50 -35.68
N THR A 157 44.29 -32.75 -35.95
CA THR A 157 43.74 -32.85 -37.29
C THR A 157 42.68 -31.78 -37.60
N ASP A 158 42.41 -30.88 -36.65
CA ASP A 158 41.40 -29.85 -36.74
C ASP A 158 41.93 -28.52 -36.21
N SER A 159 42.13 -27.56 -37.12
CA SER A 159 42.80 -26.30 -36.81
C SER A 159 42.04 -25.36 -35.87
N ASP A 160 40.83 -25.75 -35.46
CA ASP A 160 39.86 -25.01 -34.65
C ASP A 160 39.05 -26.07 -33.88
N THR A 161 39.59 -26.51 -32.74
CA THR A 161 39.12 -27.71 -32.04
C THR A 161 37.71 -27.57 -31.49
N ASP A 162 37.32 -26.37 -31.03
CA ASP A 162 36.01 -26.12 -30.43
C ASP A 162 35.01 -25.47 -31.41
N GLY A 163 35.47 -25.03 -32.58
CA GLY A 163 34.66 -24.61 -33.71
C GLY A 163 34.11 -23.19 -33.56
N ASP A 164 34.82 -22.32 -32.85
CA ASP A 164 34.40 -20.98 -32.47
C ASP A 164 34.79 -19.91 -33.50
N GLY A 165 35.69 -20.26 -34.44
CA GLY A 165 36.17 -19.41 -35.52
C GLY A 165 37.59 -18.85 -35.35
N LEU A 166 38.24 -19.09 -34.22
CA LEU A 166 39.67 -18.86 -33.97
C LEU A 166 40.44 -20.17 -34.19
N ASP A 167 41.69 -20.08 -34.67
CA ASP A 167 42.53 -21.27 -34.76
C ASP A 167 43.23 -21.59 -33.43
N ASP A 168 43.49 -22.87 -33.16
CA ASP A 168 44.06 -23.33 -31.88
C ASP A 168 45.41 -22.62 -31.60
N ALA A 169 46.18 -22.34 -32.65
CA ALA A 169 47.41 -21.55 -32.57
C ALA A 169 47.19 -20.09 -32.11
N GLU A 170 46.17 -19.40 -32.61
CA GLU A 170 45.79 -18.03 -32.24
C GLU A 170 45.42 -17.95 -30.77
N GLU A 171 44.68 -18.93 -30.27
CA GLU A 171 44.21 -18.99 -28.89
C GLU A 171 45.31 -19.45 -27.91
N ALA A 172 46.18 -20.37 -28.33
CA ALA A 172 47.31 -20.81 -27.52
C ALA A 172 48.28 -19.66 -27.15
N ASP A 173 48.38 -18.65 -28.02
CA ASP A 173 49.10 -17.38 -27.78
C ASP A 173 48.18 -16.26 -27.23
N GLY A 174 46.87 -16.50 -27.22
CA GLY A 174 45.78 -15.60 -26.85
C GLY A 174 45.32 -15.71 -25.39
N PRO A 175 44.21 -15.02 -25.06
CA PRO A 175 43.61 -15.03 -23.73
C PRO A 175 42.59 -16.17 -23.49
N THR A 176 42.07 -16.78 -24.55
CA THR A 176 40.99 -17.78 -24.56
C THR A 176 41.53 -19.21 -24.46
N ASP A 177 40.65 -20.19 -24.24
CA ASP A 177 41.00 -21.61 -24.15
C ASP A 177 40.53 -22.31 -25.42
N SER A 178 41.47 -22.83 -26.21
CA SER A 178 41.24 -23.49 -27.51
C SER A 178 40.43 -24.79 -27.48
N THR A 179 39.73 -25.04 -26.37
CA THR A 179 38.83 -26.18 -26.19
C THR A 179 37.46 -25.75 -25.66
N VAL A 180 37.23 -24.44 -25.55
CA VAL A 180 36.06 -23.79 -24.99
C VAL A 180 35.65 -22.63 -25.90
N ALA A 181 34.68 -22.90 -26.78
CA ALA A 181 34.24 -21.94 -27.78
C ALA A 181 33.64 -20.61 -27.26
N ASP A 182 33.34 -20.50 -25.97
CA ASP A 182 32.72 -19.32 -25.33
C ASP A 182 33.32 -19.25 -23.91
N THR A 183 34.36 -18.43 -23.75
CA THR A 183 35.22 -18.44 -22.57
C THR A 183 34.53 -17.87 -21.33
N ASP A 184 33.62 -16.91 -21.50
CA ASP A 184 32.93 -16.25 -20.39
C ASP A 184 31.45 -16.66 -20.21
N ASP A 185 30.96 -17.55 -21.07
CA ASP A 185 29.63 -18.16 -21.08
C ASP A 185 28.49 -17.11 -21.26
N ASP A 186 28.71 -16.06 -22.04
CA ASP A 186 27.75 -14.98 -22.26
C ASP A 186 26.78 -15.22 -23.43
N GLY A 187 27.07 -16.21 -24.28
CA GLY A 187 26.28 -16.60 -25.44
C GLY A 187 26.86 -16.20 -26.80
N LEU A 188 27.97 -15.46 -26.85
CA LEU A 188 28.81 -15.28 -28.03
C LEU A 188 30.03 -16.19 -27.95
N SER A 189 30.48 -16.68 -29.11
CA SER A 189 31.75 -17.42 -29.16
C SER A 189 32.95 -16.48 -29.16
N ASP A 190 34.12 -16.92 -28.71
CA ASP A 190 35.28 -16.02 -28.61
C ASP A 190 35.67 -15.44 -29.99
N GLY A 191 35.55 -16.25 -31.05
CA GLY A 191 35.68 -15.81 -32.43
C GLY A 191 34.60 -14.81 -32.89
N GLU A 192 33.36 -14.97 -32.44
CA GLU A 192 32.25 -14.05 -32.69
C GLU A 192 32.46 -12.68 -32.02
N GLU A 193 33.03 -12.68 -30.82
CA GLU A 193 33.39 -11.50 -30.06
C GLU A 193 34.59 -10.78 -30.68
N ALA A 194 35.60 -11.53 -31.12
CA ALA A 194 36.73 -10.96 -31.85
C ALA A 194 36.29 -10.24 -33.14
N GLU A 195 35.26 -10.75 -33.84
CA GLU A 195 34.67 -10.09 -35.01
C GLU A 195 33.88 -8.82 -34.66
N ARG A 196 33.16 -8.81 -33.53
CA ARG A 196 32.36 -7.68 -33.04
C ARG A 196 33.22 -6.60 -32.35
N GLY A 197 34.36 -6.99 -31.78
CA GLY A 197 35.26 -6.13 -31.03
C GLY A 197 34.99 -6.08 -29.53
N THR A 198 34.20 -7.01 -29.00
CA THR A 198 33.97 -7.23 -27.56
C THR A 198 35.15 -7.98 -26.92
N ASP A 199 35.17 -8.11 -25.59
CA ASP A 199 36.24 -8.79 -24.85
C ASP A 199 35.79 -10.19 -24.39
N PRO A 200 36.33 -11.29 -24.96
CA PRO A 200 35.89 -12.67 -24.70
C PRO A 200 36.15 -13.20 -23.28
N LEU A 201 36.59 -12.32 -22.39
CA LEU A 201 36.77 -12.60 -20.97
C LEU A 201 35.79 -11.81 -20.09
N VAL A 202 34.92 -11.02 -20.69
CA VAL A 202 34.05 -10.04 -20.03
C VAL A 202 32.64 -10.13 -20.60
N VAL A 203 31.79 -10.80 -19.84
CA VAL A 203 30.36 -11.02 -20.14
C VAL A 203 29.60 -9.77 -20.60
N ASP A 204 30.00 -8.58 -20.18
CA ASP A 204 29.34 -7.30 -20.44
C ASP A 204 30.45 -6.26 -20.72
N THR A 205 30.72 -6.01 -22.01
CA THR A 205 31.91 -5.25 -22.44
C THR A 205 31.81 -3.76 -22.10
N ASP A 206 30.61 -3.18 -22.08
CA ASP A 206 30.41 -1.76 -21.86
C ASP A 206 29.86 -1.39 -20.47
N ASP A 207 29.61 -2.40 -19.62
CA ASP A 207 29.15 -2.33 -18.24
C ASP A 207 27.74 -1.68 -18.08
N ASP A 208 26.83 -1.90 -19.03
CA ASP A 208 25.47 -1.35 -19.01
C ASP A 208 24.44 -2.24 -18.27
N GLY A 209 24.79 -3.51 -18.06
CA GLY A 209 23.98 -4.51 -17.37
C GLY A 209 23.36 -5.61 -18.24
N LEU A 210 23.53 -5.57 -19.57
CA LEU A 210 23.27 -6.69 -20.49
C LEU A 210 24.57 -7.39 -20.84
N SER A 211 24.50 -8.68 -21.14
CA SER A 211 25.67 -9.36 -21.72
C SER A 211 25.81 -9.10 -23.20
N ASP A 212 27.02 -9.19 -23.75
CA ASP A 212 27.27 -8.93 -25.17
C ASP A 212 26.41 -9.86 -26.07
N GLY A 213 26.23 -11.10 -25.64
CA GLY A 213 25.30 -12.06 -26.24
C GLY A 213 23.82 -11.68 -26.12
N GLU A 214 23.39 -11.14 -24.98
CA GLU A 214 22.03 -10.66 -24.76
C GLU A 214 21.69 -9.45 -25.64
N GLU A 215 22.66 -8.58 -25.84
CA GLU A 215 22.58 -7.41 -26.72
C GLU A 215 22.53 -7.80 -28.18
N ALA A 216 23.38 -8.74 -28.60
CA ALA A 216 23.35 -9.29 -29.94
C ALA A 216 21.99 -9.93 -30.30
N GLU A 217 21.32 -10.55 -29.33
CA GLU A 217 19.96 -11.09 -29.51
C GLU A 217 18.89 -10.00 -29.61
N ARG A 218 19.02 -8.91 -28.86
CA ARG A 218 18.08 -7.77 -28.85
C ARG A 218 18.29 -6.81 -30.02
N GLY A 219 19.51 -6.76 -30.55
CA GLY A 219 19.93 -5.87 -31.62
C GLY A 219 20.50 -4.54 -31.15
N THR A 220 20.84 -4.42 -29.87
CA THR A 220 21.63 -3.32 -29.30
C THR A 220 23.13 -3.48 -29.63
N ASP A 221 23.95 -2.46 -29.37
CA ASP A 221 25.38 -2.47 -29.66
C ASP A 221 26.21 -2.70 -28.39
N PRO A 222 26.87 -3.87 -28.21
CA PRO A 222 27.59 -4.25 -26.98
C PRO A 222 28.86 -3.44 -26.66
N LEU A 223 29.07 -2.35 -27.40
CA LEU A 223 30.15 -1.40 -27.20
C LEU A 223 29.62 -0.02 -26.81
N VAL A 224 28.30 0.13 -26.66
CA VAL A 224 27.58 1.37 -26.47
C VAL A 224 26.49 1.21 -25.41
N VAL A 225 26.81 1.71 -24.21
CA VAL A 225 25.94 1.71 -23.00
C VAL A 225 24.49 2.19 -23.22
N ASP A 226 24.24 2.95 -24.28
CA ASP A 226 22.95 3.60 -24.60
C ASP A 226 22.86 3.63 -26.13
N THR A 227 22.20 2.62 -26.71
CA THR A 227 22.21 2.36 -28.15
C THR A 227 21.47 3.44 -28.94
N ASP A 228 20.42 4.03 -28.39
CA ASP A 228 19.57 4.99 -29.09
C ASP A 228 19.80 6.46 -28.73
N ASP A 229 20.72 6.72 -27.79
CA ASP A 229 21.21 8.02 -27.32
C ASP A 229 20.12 8.86 -26.60
N ASP A 230 19.17 8.24 -25.90
CA ASP A 230 18.10 8.93 -25.16
C ASP A 230 18.50 9.32 -23.71
N GLY A 231 19.63 8.77 -23.23
CA GLY A 231 20.20 9.01 -21.92
C GLY A 231 19.89 7.95 -20.86
N LEU A 232 19.16 6.88 -21.19
CA LEU A 232 19.00 5.65 -20.41
C LEU A 232 19.93 4.57 -20.97
N ALA A 233 20.32 3.61 -20.13
CA ALA A 233 21.21 2.54 -20.60
C ALA A 233 20.38 1.32 -21.04
N ASP A 234 20.83 0.55 -22.03
CA ASP A 234 20.01 -0.51 -22.62
C ASP A 234 19.58 -1.55 -21.56
N GLY A 235 20.50 -1.95 -20.69
CA GLY A 235 20.20 -2.82 -19.55
C GLY A 235 19.22 -2.21 -18.54
N ARG A 236 19.24 -0.89 -18.38
CA ARG A 236 18.29 -0.18 -17.51
C ARG A 236 16.90 -0.10 -18.13
N GLU A 237 16.80 0.08 -19.43
CA GLU A 237 15.54 0.09 -20.18
C GLU A 237 14.85 -1.26 -20.10
N VAL A 238 15.61 -2.34 -20.34
CA VAL A 238 15.10 -3.72 -20.19
C VAL A 238 14.57 -3.98 -18.77
N ASP A 239 15.24 -3.47 -17.74
CA ASP A 239 14.82 -3.58 -16.34
C ASP A 239 13.53 -2.81 -16.04
N LEU A 240 13.31 -1.68 -16.70
CA LEU A 240 12.12 -0.84 -16.58
C LEU A 240 10.97 -1.31 -17.49
N GLY A 241 11.29 -2.10 -18.52
CA GLY A 241 10.32 -2.59 -19.50
C GLY A 241 10.21 -1.70 -20.74
N SER A 242 11.09 -0.72 -20.90
CA SER A 242 11.18 0.10 -22.11
C SER A 242 12.04 -0.55 -23.21
N ASP A 243 11.97 -0.04 -24.44
CA ASP A 243 12.63 -0.60 -25.63
C ASP A 243 13.98 0.10 -25.91
N PRO A 244 15.13 -0.57 -25.72
CA PRO A 244 16.48 0.03 -25.87
C PRO A 244 16.89 0.43 -27.29
N LEU A 245 15.95 0.37 -28.22
CA LEU A 245 16.12 0.79 -29.61
C LEU A 245 15.19 1.97 -29.97
N ALA A 246 14.42 2.47 -29.01
CA ALA A 246 13.41 3.48 -29.19
C ALA A 246 13.54 4.60 -28.13
N VAL A 247 14.04 5.74 -28.59
CA VAL A 247 14.23 6.98 -27.81
C VAL A 247 13.00 7.46 -27.02
N ASP A 248 11.82 6.93 -27.34
CA ASP A 248 10.50 7.26 -26.80
C ASP A 248 9.65 5.98 -26.98
N THR A 249 9.61 5.13 -25.96
CA THR A 249 9.06 3.77 -26.05
C THR A 249 7.55 3.75 -26.25
N ASP A 250 6.82 4.62 -25.57
CA ASP A 250 5.36 4.65 -25.56
C ASP A 250 4.75 5.68 -26.53
N ASP A 251 5.58 6.46 -27.21
CA ASP A 251 5.25 7.51 -28.18
C ASP A 251 4.44 8.70 -27.56
N ASP A 252 4.56 8.99 -26.26
CA ASP A 252 3.93 10.16 -25.61
C ASP A 252 4.67 11.49 -25.94
N GLY A 253 5.94 11.37 -26.33
CA GLY A 253 6.82 12.46 -26.75
C GLY A 253 7.75 13.02 -25.69
N PHE A 254 7.91 12.36 -24.54
CA PHE A 254 9.13 12.38 -23.76
C PHE A 254 10.11 11.29 -24.20
N GLU A 255 11.37 11.45 -23.79
CA GLU A 255 12.41 10.47 -24.07
C GLU A 255 12.55 9.63 -22.79
N ASP A 256 12.71 8.30 -22.88
CA ASP A 256 12.66 7.39 -21.72
C ASP A 256 13.67 7.80 -20.64
N GLY A 257 14.87 8.18 -21.05
CA GLY A 257 15.90 8.74 -20.18
C GLY A 257 15.46 10.02 -19.45
N THR A 258 14.68 10.88 -20.11
CA THR A 258 14.13 12.11 -19.51
C THR A 258 13.04 11.79 -18.49
N GLU A 259 12.15 10.88 -18.81
CA GLU A 259 11.08 10.44 -17.93
C GLU A 259 11.62 9.94 -16.61
N VAL A 260 12.52 8.96 -16.66
CA VAL A 260 13.09 8.34 -15.45
C VAL A 260 13.93 9.33 -14.63
N GLN A 261 14.69 10.21 -15.28
CA GLN A 261 15.68 11.06 -14.59
C GLN A 261 15.13 12.42 -14.15
N VAL A 262 14.11 12.94 -14.83
CA VAL A 262 13.59 14.30 -14.63
C VAL A 262 12.21 14.29 -14.01
N TYR A 263 11.28 13.51 -14.57
CA TYR A 263 9.87 13.53 -14.16
C TYR A 263 9.52 12.40 -13.17
N GLY A 264 10.27 11.30 -13.19
CA GLY A 264 10.02 10.13 -12.35
C GLY A 264 8.87 9.26 -12.84
N THR A 265 8.47 9.42 -14.11
CA THR A 265 7.43 8.65 -14.79
C THR A 265 7.95 7.30 -15.30
N ASP A 266 7.03 6.41 -15.70
CA ASP A 266 7.32 5.09 -16.27
C ASP A 266 7.44 5.18 -17.80
N PRO A 267 8.65 5.01 -18.37
CA PRO A 267 8.87 5.23 -19.81
C PRO A 267 8.17 4.24 -20.74
N ALA A 268 7.56 3.18 -20.19
CA ALA A 268 6.81 2.20 -20.98
C ALA A 268 5.31 2.51 -21.04
N GLU A 269 4.83 3.52 -20.34
CA GLU A 269 3.40 3.84 -20.21
C GLU A 269 3.16 5.34 -20.30
N ALA A 270 2.47 5.76 -21.37
CA ALA A 270 2.23 7.18 -21.66
C ALA A 270 1.42 7.94 -20.58
N ASP A 271 0.87 7.24 -19.59
CA ASP A 271 -0.01 7.69 -18.52
C ASP A 271 0.40 6.91 -17.26
N SER A 272 1.38 7.46 -16.53
CA SER A 272 2.13 6.76 -15.48
C SER A 272 1.31 6.46 -14.23
N ASP A 273 0.38 7.33 -13.86
CA ASP A 273 -0.50 7.16 -12.69
C ASP A 273 -1.87 6.55 -13.03
N GLY A 274 -2.23 6.52 -14.30
CA GLY A 274 -3.41 5.84 -14.82
C GLY A 274 -4.71 6.65 -14.69
N ASP A 275 -4.63 7.97 -14.53
CA ASP A 275 -5.79 8.87 -14.51
C ASP A 275 -6.36 9.10 -15.93
N GLY A 276 -5.53 8.89 -16.96
CA GLY A 276 -5.85 9.01 -18.38
C GLY A 276 -5.55 10.35 -19.03
N LEU A 277 -4.67 11.15 -18.42
CA LEU A 277 -3.85 12.18 -19.03
C LEU A 277 -2.48 11.57 -19.40
N ASP A 278 -1.90 12.05 -20.49
CA ASP A 278 -0.57 11.58 -20.88
C ASP A 278 0.49 12.39 -20.11
N ASP A 279 1.56 11.78 -19.61
CA ASP A 279 2.56 12.40 -18.71
C ASP A 279 3.10 13.73 -19.25
N ARG A 280 3.38 13.77 -20.56
CA ARG A 280 3.80 14.99 -21.22
C ARG A 280 2.76 16.10 -21.22
N ALA A 281 1.49 15.76 -21.39
CA ALA A 281 0.40 16.74 -21.38
C ALA A 281 0.27 17.40 -20.00
N GLU A 282 0.44 16.63 -18.95
CA GLU A 282 0.41 17.10 -17.56
C GLU A 282 1.52 18.10 -17.28
N VAL A 283 2.76 17.74 -17.60
CA VAL A 283 3.93 18.58 -17.37
C VAL A 283 3.90 19.89 -18.18
N LEU A 284 3.46 19.83 -19.44
CA LEU A 284 3.59 20.98 -20.37
C LEU A 284 2.34 21.84 -20.48
N ASP A 285 1.15 21.24 -20.39
CA ASP A 285 -0.12 21.89 -20.71
C ASP A 285 -1.04 22.08 -19.48
N LEU A 286 -1.01 21.19 -18.48
CA LEU A 286 -1.97 21.13 -17.36
C LEU A 286 -1.40 21.41 -15.95
N PRO A 287 -0.15 21.86 -15.86
CA PRO A 287 0.69 21.84 -14.63
C PRO A 287 0.42 20.81 -13.51
N THR A 288 -0.08 19.61 -13.80
CA THR A 288 -0.30 18.52 -12.83
C THR A 288 0.97 17.68 -12.61
N ASP A 289 1.00 16.86 -11.56
CA ASP A 289 2.08 15.93 -11.26
C ASP A 289 1.81 14.58 -11.94
N PRO A 290 2.56 14.20 -12.99
CA PRO A 290 2.27 13.00 -13.81
C PRO A 290 2.50 11.66 -13.09
N THR A 291 2.73 11.70 -11.77
CA THR A 291 2.95 10.51 -10.95
C THR A 291 1.89 10.33 -9.88
N GLU A 292 0.90 11.23 -9.83
CA GLU A 292 -0.17 11.25 -8.84
C GLU A 292 -1.48 11.63 -9.53
N ALA A 293 -2.40 10.67 -9.65
CA ALA A 293 -3.68 10.86 -10.35
C ALA A 293 -4.57 11.98 -9.78
N ASP A 294 -4.25 12.50 -8.59
CA ASP A 294 -4.93 13.58 -7.86
C ASP A 294 -3.81 14.50 -7.30
N THR A 295 -3.46 15.54 -8.06
CA THR A 295 -2.26 16.37 -7.82
C THR A 295 -2.34 17.15 -6.51
N ASP A 296 -3.52 17.62 -6.12
CA ASP A 296 -3.70 18.45 -4.93
C ASP A 296 -4.30 17.71 -3.72
N GLY A 297 -4.76 16.48 -3.92
CA GLY A 297 -5.16 15.53 -2.90
C GLY A 297 -6.56 15.77 -2.33
N ASP A 298 -7.47 16.34 -3.13
CA ASP A 298 -8.83 16.69 -2.71
C ASP A 298 -9.85 15.55 -2.90
N GLY A 299 -9.47 14.50 -3.65
CA GLY A 299 -10.27 13.33 -3.95
C GLY A 299 -10.88 13.28 -5.36
N LEU A 300 -10.60 14.25 -6.23
CA LEU A 300 -10.88 14.20 -7.67
C LEU A 300 -9.61 13.83 -8.43
N ASP A 301 -9.76 13.00 -9.46
CA ASP A 301 -8.64 12.71 -10.36
C ASP A 301 -8.43 13.93 -11.29
N ASP A 302 -7.17 14.28 -11.59
CA ASP A 302 -6.80 15.48 -12.36
C ASP A 302 -7.58 15.55 -13.69
N ARG A 303 -7.70 14.42 -14.38
CA ARG A 303 -8.50 14.30 -15.61
C ARG A 303 -9.95 14.76 -15.46
N ASP A 304 -10.62 14.47 -14.35
CA ASP A 304 -12.02 14.82 -14.14
C ASP A 304 -12.21 16.34 -14.01
N GLU A 305 -11.19 17.01 -13.48
CA GLU A 305 -11.14 18.45 -13.32
C GLU A 305 -10.66 19.16 -14.59
N VAL A 306 -9.85 18.49 -15.41
CA VAL A 306 -9.43 18.97 -16.72
C VAL A 306 -10.64 19.05 -17.68
N GLY A 307 -11.26 20.23 -17.68
CA GLY A 307 -12.50 20.52 -18.40
C GLY A 307 -13.76 20.45 -17.52
N GLY A 308 -13.59 20.16 -16.23
CA GLY A 308 -14.53 20.32 -15.14
C GLY A 308 -14.65 21.78 -14.65
N PRO A 309 -15.35 21.97 -13.51
CA PRO A 309 -15.58 23.29 -12.91
C PRO A 309 -14.47 23.75 -11.95
N THR A 310 -13.62 22.83 -11.49
CA THR A 310 -12.55 23.00 -10.48
C THR A 310 -11.15 23.07 -11.14
N ASP A 311 -10.11 23.37 -10.36
CA ASP A 311 -8.72 23.44 -10.82
C ASP A 311 -7.90 22.31 -10.17
N PRO A 312 -7.28 21.39 -10.94
CA PRO A 312 -6.57 20.21 -10.41
C PRO A 312 -5.30 20.52 -9.59
N THR A 313 -5.03 21.79 -9.34
CA THR A 313 -3.90 22.23 -8.51
C THR A 313 -4.34 23.05 -7.30
N GLU A 314 -5.65 23.23 -7.11
CA GLU A 314 -6.27 23.95 -6.00
C GLU A 314 -7.40 23.11 -5.37
N ALA A 315 -7.05 22.37 -4.31
CA ALA A 315 -7.94 21.44 -3.61
C ALA A 315 -9.25 22.01 -3.02
N ASP A 316 -9.50 23.31 -3.16
CA ASP A 316 -10.66 24.05 -2.63
C ASP A 316 -10.84 25.29 -3.53
N THR A 317 -11.65 25.14 -4.57
CA THR A 317 -11.79 26.08 -5.69
C THR A 317 -12.43 27.41 -5.26
N ASP A 318 -13.35 27.40 -4.31
CA ASP A 318 -14.04 28.61 -3.86
C ASP A 318 -13.52 29.19 -2.53
N GLY A 319 -12.71 28.43 -1.80
CA GLY A 319 -11.96 28.85 -0.63
C GLY A 319 -12.77 28.89 0.65
N ASP A 320 -13.84 28.10 0.77
CA ASP A 320 -14.68 28.01 1.96
C ASP A 320 -14.11 27.07 3.04
N GLY A 321 -13.20 26.16 2.64
CA GLY A 321 -12.55 25.18 3.49
C GLY A 321 -13.04 23.73 3.36
N LEU A 322 -14.00 23.45 2.45
CA LEU A 322 -14.30 22.10 1.97
C LEU A 322 -13.48 21.78 0.72
N PRO A 323 -12.94 20.55 0.61
CA PRO A 323 -12.26 20.15 -0.61
C PRO A 323 -13.24 19.81 -1.74
N ASP A 324 -12.89 20.14 -2.99
CA ASP A 324 -13.84 20.04 -4.11
C ASP A 324 -14.34 18.60 -4.31
N GLY A 325 -13.47 17.60 -4.15
CA GLY A 325 -13.84 16.19 -4.18
C GLY A 325 -14.87 15.78 -3.12
N GLN A 326 -14.84 16.39 -1.93
CA GLN A 326 -15.85 16.15 -0.90
C GLN A 326 -17.21 16.72 -1.32
N GLU A 327 -17.21 17.87 -1.97
CA GLU A 327 -18.42 18.57 -2.40
C GLU A 327 -19.05 17.94 -3.63
N ALA A 328 -18.22 17.52 -4.60
CA ALA A 328 -18.65 16.80 -5.80
C ALA A 328 -19.40 15.49 -5.47
N ASP A 329 -18.99 14.79 -4.40
CA ASP A 329 -19.67 13.62 -3.86
C ASP A 329 -20.83 13.97 -2.89
N GLY A 330 -20.87 15.21 -2.44
CA GLY A 330 -21.77 15.77 -1.45
C GLY A 330 -23.00 16.50 -2.04
N PRO A 331 -23.71 17.27 -1.19
CA PRO A 331 -24.84 18.09 -1.61
C PRO A 331 -24.44 19.50 -2.10
N SER A 332 -23.22 19.97 -1.79
CA SER A 332 -22.71 21.30 -2.16
C SER A 332 -22.19 21.37 -3.60
N ASP A 333 -21.94 22.59 -4.08
CA ASP A 333 -21.33 22.91 -5.38
C ASP A 333 -19.92 23.47 -5.14
N PRO A 334 -18.84 22.79 -5.58
CA PRO A 334 -17.44 23.16 -5.29
C PRO A 334 -16.96 24.50 -5.87
N THR A 335 -17.87 25.25 -6.50
CA THR A 335 -17.57 26.58 -7.04
C THR A 335 -18.31 27.70 -6.32
N GLN A 336 -19.03 27.37 -5.25
CA GLN A 336 -19.88 28.26 -4.48
C GLN A 336 -19.74 27.99 -2.99
N ALA A 337 -18.95 28.84 -2.32
CA ALA A 337 -18.72 28.82 -0.87
C ALA A 337 -19.98 28.94 0.03
N ASP A 338 -21.17 29.03 -0.55
CA ASP A 338 -22.49 29.11 0.09
C ASP A 338 -23.48 28.68 -1.00
N THR A 339 -23.72 27.37 -1.09
CA THR A 339 -24.39 26.72 -2.22
C THR A 339 -25.85 27.16 -2.35
N ASP A 340 -26.55 27.35 -1.24
CA ASP A 340 -27.96 27.73 -1.24
C ASP A 340 -28.21 29.24 -1.05
N GLY A 341 -27.19 29.99 -0.63
CA GLY A 341 -27.19 31.44 -0.51
C GLY A 341 -27.86 31.97 0.75
N ASP A 342 -27.90 31.20 1.84
CA ASP A 342 -28.52 31.59 3.10
C ASP A 342 -27.59 32.43 4.01
N GLY A 343 -26.30 32.45 3.69
CA GLY A 343 -25.27 33.21 4.39
C GLY A 343 -24.37 32.40 5.33
N LEU A 344 -24.58 31.09 5.45
CA LEU A 344 -23.67 30.13 6.06
C LEU A 344 -22.84 29.45 4.95
N ASP A 345 -21.53 29.32 5.15
CA ASP A 345 -20.70 28.61 4.17
C ASP A 345 -20.80 27.09 4.33
N ASP A 346 -20.62 26.36 3.23
CA ASP A 346 -20.88 24.92 3.15
C ASP A 346 -19.98 24.15 4.13
N ALA A 347 -18.72 24.60 4.29
CA ALA A 347 -17.80 24.12 5.31
C ALA A 347 -18.35 24.24 6.73
N ARG A 348 -18.97 25.37 7.06
CA ARG A 348 -19.55 25.62 8.37
C ARG A 348 -20.81 24.82 8.61
N GLU A 349 -21.62 24.61 7.58
CA GLU A 349 -22.79 23.75 7.63
C GLU A 349 -22.40 22.30 7.89
N ALA A 350 -21.37 21.80 7.22
CA ALA A 350 -20.83 20.46 7.48
C ALA A 350 -20.34 20.29 8.94
N ASP A 351 -19.75 21.34 9.51
CA ASP A 351 -19.32 21.39 10.92
C ASP A 351 -20.50 21.37 11.91
N LEU A 352 -21.61 22.02 11.56
CA LEU A 352 -22.84 22.09 12.35
C LEU A 352 -23.75 20.87 12.12
N GLY A 353 -23.56 20.15 11.02
CA GLY A 353 -24.39 19.02 10.62
C GLY A 353 -25.68 19.44 9.90
N SER A 354 -25.76 20.70 9.45
CA SER A 354 -26.83 21.17 8.56
C SER A 354 -26.54 20.78 7.11
N ASN A 355 -27.48 21.05 6.20
CA ASN A 355 -27.43 20.59 4.81
C ASN A 355 -27.12 21.74 3.84
N PRO A 356 -25.92 21.78 3.22
CA PRO A 356 -25.50 22.86 2.33
C PRO A 356 -26.34 23.18 1.09
N ALA A 357 -27.27 22.29 0.76
CA ALA A 357 -28.18 22.49 -0.37
C ALA A 357 -29.57 23.01 0.05
N GLU A 358 -29.81 23.20 1.35
CA GLU A 358 -31.10 23.54 1.92
C GLU A 358 -30.98 24.65 2.97
N SER A 359 -31.47 25.84 2.60
CA SER A 359 -31.36 27.06 3.41
C SER A 359 -32.19 27.06 4.71
N ASP A 360 -32.69 25.91 5.14
CA ASP A 360 -33.59 25.69 6.29
C ASP A 360 -33.66 24.16 6.45
N THR A 361 -32.67 23.60 7.15
CA THR A 361 -32.42 22.16 7.24
C THR A 361 -33.53 21.41 7.98
N ASP A 362 -34.09 22.00 9.04
CA ASP A 362 -35.10 21.35 9.87
C ASP A 362 -36.55 21.74 9.48
N GLY A 363 -36.72 22.79 8.68
CA GLY A 363 -37.98 23.23 8.12
C GLY A 363 -38.86 24.04 9.07
N ASP A 364 -38.29 24.70 10.08
CA ASP A 364 -39.02 25.55 11.04
C ASP A 364 -39.34 26.94 10.47
N GLY A 365 -38.57 27.39 9.48
CA GLY A 365 -38.74 28.66 8.78
C GLY A 365 -37.71 29.77 9.12
N LEU A 366 -36.74 29.50 9.98
CA LEU A 366 -35.45 30.20 10.01
C LEU A 366 -34.50 29.55 8.99
N SER A 367 -33.43 30.26 8.64
CA SER A 367 -32.39 29.69 7.80
C SER A 367 -31.21 29.29 8.66
N ASP A 368 -30.48 28.28 8.24
CA ASP A 368 -29.33 27.75 8.98
C ASP A 368 -28.33 28.85 9.33
N GLY A 369 -28.06 29.76 8.39
CA GLY A 369 -27.23 30.95 8.61
C GLY A 369 -27.80 31.97 9.61
N GLN A 370 -29.12 32.13 9.69
CA GLN A 370 -29.74 32.97 10.73
C GLN A 370 -29.59 32.37 12.12
N GLU A 371 -29.69 31.05 12.23
CA GLU A 371 -29.64 30.30 13.48
C GLU A 371 -28.20 30.16 13.99
N ALA A 372 -27.25 29.89 13.10
CA ALA A 372 -25.83 29.84 13.42
C ALA A 372 -25.28 31.18 13.96
N ASP A 373 -25.84 32.31 13.51
CA ASP A 373 -25.57 33.65 14.04
C ASP A 373 -26.41 33.99 15.29
N GLY A 374 -27.45 33.20 15.56
CA GLY A 374 -28.42 33.31 16.64
C GLY A 374 -28.16 32.35 17.81
N PRO A 375 -29.17 32.16 18.68
CA PRO A 375 -29.10 31.23 19.80
C PRO A 375 -29.56 29.79 19.48
N SER A 376 -30.24 29.56 18.34
CA SER A 376 -30.80 28.26 17.95
C SER A 376 -29.80 27.32 17.26
N ASP A 377 -30.14 26.02 17.21
CA ASP A 377 -29.44 24.97 16.49
C ASP A 377 -30.12 24.70 15.14
N PRO A 378 -29.43 24.90 13.99
CA PRO A 378 -30.02 24.82 12.64
C PRO A 378 -30.50 23.41 12.24
N THR A 379 -30.32 22.41 13.11
CA THR A 379 -30.74 21.03 12.87
C THR A 379 -31.96 20.61 13.68
N LEU A 380 -32.49 21.51 14.52
CA LEU A 380 -33.55 21.26 15.47
C LEU A 380 -34.61 22.38 15.42
N ALA A 381 -35.77 22.06 14.86
CA ALA A 381 -36.88 23.02 14.75
C ALA A 381 -37.46 23.54 16.08
N ASP A 382 -36.94 23.09 17.22
CA ASP A 382 -37.29 23.46 18.60
C ASP A 382 -36.03 23.13 19.42
N THR A 383 -35.17 24.15 19.59
CA THR A 383 -33.80 23.99 20.10
C THR A 383 -33.77 23.55 21.57
N ASP A 384 -34.71 24.00 22.38
CA ASP A 384 -34.77 23.72 23.81
C ASP A 384 -35.85 22.70 24.24
N ASP A 385 -36.65 22.20 23.29
CA ASP A 385 -37.67 21.16 23.43
C ASP A 385 -38.82 21.57 24.38
N ASP A 386 -39.19 22.86 24.36
CA ASP A 386 -40.29 23.42 25.16
C ASP A 386 -41.68 23.28 24.49
N GLY A 387 -41.68 22.98 23.19
CA GLY A 387 -42.87 22.82 22.35
C GLY A 387 -43.23 24.03 21.47
N LEU A 388 -42.36 25.04 21.39
CA LEU A 388 -42.44 26.19 20.52
C LEU A 388 -41.26 26.14 19.52
N ASP A 389 -41.54 26.32 18.23
CA ASP A 389 -40.46 26.32 17.22
C ASP A 389 -39.68 27.64 17.22
N ASP A 390 -38.39 27.58 16.92
CA ASP A 390 -37.44 28.70 17.06
C ASP A 390 -37.86 29.91 16.20
N ALA A 391 -38.38 29.65 15.00
CA ALA A 391 -38.99 30.66 14.14
C ALA A 391 -40.15 31.39 14.84
N ARG A 392 -41.03 30.66 15.53
CA ARG A 392 -42.16 31.24 16.27
C ARG A 392 -41.71 31.99 17.51
N GLU A 393 -40.66 31.53 18.16
CA GLU A 393 -40.02 32.22 19.27
C GLU A 393 -39.44 33.55 18.86
N ALA A 394 -38.70 33.59 17.75
CA ALA A 394 -38.18 34.83 17.16
C ALA A 394 -39.31 35.82 16.80
N GLU A 395 -40.48 35.33 16.35
CA GLU A 395 -41.67 36.17 16.11
C GLU A 395 -42.28 36.73 17.40
N LEU A 396 -42.24 35.95 18.49
CA LEU A 396 -42.79 36.32 19.79
C LEU A 396 -41.83 37.21 20.59
N GLY A 397 -40.52 37.05 20.38
CA GLY A 397 -39.46 37.67 21.15
C GLY A 397 -38.97 36.84 22.34
N THR A 398 -39.28 35.54 22.37
CA THR A 398 -38.71 34.57 23.34
C THR A 398 -37.29 34.16 22.91
N ASP A 399 -36.53 33.51 23.79
CA ASP A 399 -35.16 33.05 23.54
C ASP A 399 -35.15 31.55 23.20
N PRO A 400 -34.86 31.16 21.93
CA PRO A 400 -34.91 29.76 21.50
C PRO A 400 -33.97 28.77 22.20
N ALA A 401 -33.04 29.26 23.02
CA ALA A 401 -32.15 28.41 23.81
C ALA A 401 -32.56 28.33 25.29
N ASP A 402 -33.64 29.00 25.68
CA ASP A 402 -34.13 29.06 27.06
C ASP A 402 -35.64 28.76 27.12
N PRO A 403 -36.03 27.57 27.61
CA PRO A 403 -37.42 27.09 27.48
C PRO A 403 -38.43 27.82 28.39
N ASP A 404 -38.01 28.89 29.08
CA ASP A 404 -38.75 29.70 30.07
C ASP A 404 -38.16 31.12 30.05
N THR A 405 -38.47 31.91 29.01
CA THR A 405 -37.79 33.18 28.72
C THR A 405 -37.94 34.22 29.84
N ASP A 406 -39.10 34.24 30.52
CA ASP A 406 -39.35 35.19 31.60
C ASP A 406 -39.04 34.65 33.01
N GLY A 407 -38.66 33.37 33.09
CA GLY A 407 -38.24 32.71 34.31
C GLY A 407 -39.37 32.38 35.28
N ASP A 408 -40.64 32.43 34.90
CA ASP A 408 -41.73 32.15 35.83
C ASP A 408 -41.98 30.65 36.08
N ARG A 409 -41.28 29.79 35.34
CA ARG A 409 -41.34 28.31 35.32
C ARG A 409 -42.49 27.70 34.56
N LEU A 410 -43.19 28.50 33.78
CA LEU A 410 -44.05 28.04 32.71
C LEU A 410 -43.20 28.06 31.44
N LEU A 411 -43.22 26.96 30.70
CA LEU A 411 -42.48 26.95 29.44
C LEU A 411 -43.16 27.87 28.42
N ASP A 412 -42.41 28.55 27.59
CA ASP A 412 -42.95 29.53 26.62
C ASP A 412 -43.98 28.85 25.70
N GLY A 413 -43.69 27.64 25.24
CA GLY A 413 -44.60 26.78 24.48
C GLY A 413 -45.90 26.47 25.23
N TRP A 414 -45.87 26.27 26.54
CA TRP A 414 -47.07 26.03 27.37
C TRP A 414 -47.94 27.28 27.48
N GLU A 415 -47.31 28.42 27.62
CA GLU A 415 -48.00 29.71 27.75
C GLU A 415 -48.68 30.12 26.45
N VAL A 416 -47.98 29.96 25.32
CA VAL A 416 -48.54 30.18 23.98
C VAL A 416 -49.69 29.21 23.70
N ALA A 417 -49.56 27.94 24.10
CA ALA A 417 -50.64 26.95 24.01
C ALA A 417 -51.81 27.25 24.97
N GLY A 418 -51.54 28.00 26.05
CA GLY A 418 -52.48 28.30 27.13
C GLY A 418 -52.78 27.11 28.05
N GLU A 419 -51.92 26.10 28.06
CA GLU A 419 -52.08 24.87 28.85
C GLU A 419 -50.73 24.18 29.08
N SER A 420 -50.42 23.77 30.32
CA SER A 420 -49.19 23.01 30.62
C SER A 420 -49.24 21.56 30.13
N ALA A 421 -48.10 20.86 30.13
CA ALA A 421 -48.00 19.47 29.67
C ALA A 421 -48.99 18.50 30.34
N ASP A 422 -49.32 18.70 31.62
CA ASP A 422 -50.29 17.88 32.37
C ASP A 422 -51.76 18.32 32.16
N GLY A 423 -52.00 19.34 31.34
CA GLY A 423 -53.31 19.87 31.00
C GLY A 423 -53.81 20.95 31.96
N ALA A 424 -52.92 21.68 32.64
CA ALA A 424 -53.32 22.78 33.52
C ALA A 424 -53.59 24.02 32.67
N PRO A 425 -54.80 24.63 32.69
CA PRO A 425 -55.06 25.80 31.87
C PRO A 425 -54.27 27.01 32.37
N LEU A 426 -53.62 27.73 31.46
CA LEU A 426 -52.83 28.95 31.72
C LEU A 426 -53.49 30.16 31.01
N PRO A 427 -54.68 30.60 31.47
CA PRO A 427 -55.43 31.63 30.78
C PRO A 427 -54.79 33.01 30.92
N GLY A 428 -54.27 33.53 29.81
CA GLY A 428 -53.67 34.86 29.77
C GLY A 428 -52.20 34.85 30.16
N ALA A 429 -51.57 33.67 30.06
CA ALA A 429 -50.13 33.48 30.08
C ALA A 429 -49.44 34.34 29.01
N ASP A 430 -48.24 34.83 29.30
CA ASP A 430 -47.48 35.74 28.45
C ASP A 430 -45.98 35.45 28.60
N PRO A 431 -45.33 34.77 27.65
CA PRO A 431 -43.95 34.24 27.79
C PRO A 431 -42.85 35.29 27.84
N LEU A 432 -43.23 36.56 27.86
CA LEU A 432 -42.32 37.67 28.05
C LEU A 432 -42.57 38.42 29.36
N ARG A 433 -43.47 37.93 30.23
CA ARG A 433 -43.87 38.59 31.46
C ARG A 433 -44.33 37.59 32.51
N MET A 434 -43.57 37.55 33.60
CA MET A 434 -43.81 36.64 34.70
C MET A 434 -45.27 36.56 35.15
N ASP A 435 -45.82 35.34 35.12
CA ASP A 435 -47.15 35.00 35.55
C ASP A 435 -47.14 34.20 36.85
N LEU A 436 -48.15 34.46 37.69
CA LEU A 436 -48.33 33.74 38.95
C LEU A 436 -49.75 33.21 39.09
N TYR A 437 -49.90 31.91 38.87
CA TYR A 437 -51.19 31.24 38.99
C TYR A 437 -51.51 30.90 40.44
N VAL A 438 -52.63 31.39 40.96
CA VAL A 438 -53.03 31.17 42.36
C VAL A 438 -54.47 30.69 42.48
N GLU A 439 -54.64 29.49 43.02
CA GLU A 439 -55.92 28.93 43.44
C GLU A 439 -56.29 29.45 44.83
N VAL A 440 -57.29 30.31 44.91
CA VAL A 440 -57.81 30.86 46.17
C VAL A 440 -59.06 30.09 46.61
N ILE A 441 -58.92 29.23 47.61
CA ILE A 441 -60.01 28.45 48.21
C ILE A 441 -60.54 29.16 49.44
N ARG A 442 -61.81 29.57 49.39
CA ARG A 442 -62.53 30.04 50.56
C ARG A 442 -63.18 28.88 51.31
N ALA A 443 -62.66 28.55 52.50
CA ALA A 443 -63.26 27.59 53.41
C ALA A 443 -64.52 28.15 54.11
N ALA A 444 -65.29 27.26 54.74
CA ALA A 444 -66.51 27.62 55.45
C ALA A 444 -66.21 28.65 56.57
N GLY A 445 -66.76 29.85 56.41
CA GLY A 445 -66.58 30.97 57.34
C GLY A 445 -65.47 31.96 56.95
N GLY A 446 -64.55 31.61 56.04
CA GLY A 446 -63.42 32.45 55.63
C GLY A 446 -63.79 33.78 55.00
N ALA A 447 -62.84 34.72 54.95
CA ALA A 447 -62.98 36.01 54.28
C ALA A 447 -63.30 35.84 52.79
N ARG A 448 -63.96 36.83 52.19
CA ARG A 448 -64.22 36.86 50.75
C ARG A 448 -63.22 37.78 50.08
N LEU A 449 -62.49 37.25 49.10
CA LEU A 449 -61.75 38.02 48.12
C LEU A 449 -62.74 38.48 47.03
N ASP A 450 -63.35 39.65 47.25
CA ASP A 450 -64.20 40.27 46.23
C ASP A 450 -63.38 40.89 45.10
N ASP A 451 -64.04 41.40 44.06
CA ASP A 451 -63.35 41.89 42.86
C ASP A 451 -62.46 43.08 43.17
N ALA A 452 -62.91 44.03 44.01
CA ALA A 452 -62.10 45.20 44.38
C ALA A 452 -60.80 44.81 45.10
N LYS A 453 -60.85 43.84 46.01
CA LYS A 453 -59.65 43.34 46.70
C LYS A 453 -58.76 42.50 45.78
N ALA A 454 -59.35 41.69 44.90
CA ALA A 454 -58.59 40.96 43.89
C ALA A 454 -57.86 41.92 42.94
N ASP A 455 -58.49 43.03 42.56
CA ASP A 455 -57.89 44.06 41.73
C ASP A 455 -56.74 44.76 42.47
N THR A 456 -56.89 45.05 43.78
CA THR A 456 -55.77 45.59 44.59
C THR A 456 -54.60 44.61 44.69
N VAL A 457 -54.85 43.30 44.84
CA VAL A 457 -53.76 42.31 44.80
C VAL A 457 -53.07 42.33 43.45
N ARG A 458 -53.81 42.34 42.34
CA ARG A 458 -53.21 42.45 41.00
C ARG A 458 -52.38 43.71 40.82
N GLU A 459 -52.88 44.86 41.29
CA GLU A 459 -52.15 46.13 41.25
C GLU A 459 -50.85 46.10 42.07
N GLN A 460 -50.81 45.34 43.18
CA GLN A 460 -49.59 45.17 43.98
C GLN A 460 -48.54 44.32 43.26
N TRP A 461 -48.94 43.19 42.67
CA TRP A 461 -48.03 42.30 41.94
C TRP A 461 -47.55 42.93 40.62
N ALA A 462 -48.44 43.58 39.87
CA ALA A 462 -48.09 44.35 38.67
C ALA A 462 -47.21 45.58 38.98
N GLY A 463 -47.13 46.00 40.25
CA GLY A 463 -46.25 47.07 40.72
C GLY A 463 -44.91 46.60 41.25
N MET A 464 -44.64 45.28 41.25
CA MET A 464 -43.38 44.74 41.74
C MET A 464 -42.21 45.17 40.85
N PRO A 465 -41.05 45.49 41.44
CA PRO A 465 -39.88 45.96 40.68
C PRO A 465 -39.11 44.76 40.10
N VAL A 466 -39.80 43.91 39.33
CA VAL A 466 -39.23 42.74 38.64
C VAL A 466 -39.21 43.05 37.15
N GLU A 467 -38.05 43.04 36.52
CA GLU A 467 -37.89 43.29 35.09
C GLU A 467 -38.31 42.08 34.26
N ASN A 468 -39.03 42.34 33.16
CA ASN A 468 -39.48 41.32 32.22
C ASN A 468 -38.77 41.46 30.86
N PRO A 469 -38.66 40.37 30.08
CA PRO A 469 -38.09 40.37 28.73
C PRO A 469 -38.65 41.46 27.78
N ASP A 470 -39.95 41.77 27.85
CA ASP A 470 -40.58 42.82 27.04
C ASP A 470 -40.23 44.27 27.47
N GLY A 471 -39.43 44.43 28.52
CA GLY A 471 -39.05 45.71 29.13
C GLY A 471 -40.11 46.32 30.06
N SER A 472 -41.20 45.60 30.34
CA SER A 472 -42.14 45.93 31.40
C SER A 472 -41.56 45.56 32.78
N THR A 473 -42.30 45.90 33.83
CA THR A 473 -41.98 45.47 35.19
C THR A 473 -43.22 44.95 35.89
N GLY A 474 -43.05 44.01 36.82
CA GLY A 474 -44.10 43.47 37.67
C GLY A 474 -44.54 42.08 37.22
N ILE A 475 -45.39 41.47 38.05
CA ILE A 475 -45.82 40.08 37.90
C ILE A 475 -47.35 40.04 37.71
N ASP A 476 -47.81 39.29 36.71
CA ASP A 476 -49.22 39.13 36.42
C ASP A 476 -49.83 37.96 37.21
N ILE A 477 -50.58 38.31 38.27
CA ILE A 477 -51.18 37.29 39.16
C ILE A 477 -52.58 36.84 38.69
N HIS A 478 -52.69 35.54 38.38
CA HIS A 478 -53.91 34.87 37.90
C HIS A 478 -54.70 34.23 39.03
N LEU A 479 -55.63 34.99 39.58
CA LEU A 479 -56.44 34.56 40.74
C LEU A 479 -57.66 33.71 40.35
N ARG A 480 -57.58 32.40 40.56
CA ARG A 480 -58.72 31.48 40.45
C ARG A 480 -59.42 31.30 41.78
N ARG A 481 -60.63 31.86 41.91
CA ARG A 481 -61.36 31.92 43.19
C ARG A 481 -62.44 30.85 43.29
N GLN A 482 -62.37 30.03 44.34
CA GLN A 482 -63.36 29.01 44.66
C GLN A 482 -63.89 29.11 46.10
N SER A 483 -65.03 28.47 46.37
CA SER A 483 -65.60 28.37 47.72
C SER A 483 -66.00 26.94 48.02
N VAL A 484 -65.58 26.44 49.19
CA VAL A 484 -65.90 25.10 49.67
C VAL A 484 -66.67 25.18 50.98
N ASP A 485 -67.72 24.36 51.09
CA ASP A 485 -68.45 24.16 52.35
C ASP A 485 -67.73 23.15 53.25
N LYS A 486 -66.41 23.35 53.42
CA LYS A 486 -65.53 22.53 54.25
C LYS A 486 -64.95 23.43 55.34
N ARG A 487 -65.02 22.98 56.59
CA ARG A 487 -64.47 23.70 57.75
C ARG A 487 -63.02 23.28 57.94
N VAL A 488 -62.11 24.27 57.92
CA VAL A 488 -60.68 24.08 58.15
C VAL A 488 -60.33 24.72 59.51
N VAL A 489 -59.77 23.94 60.43
CA VAL A 489 -59.47 24.36 61.82
C VAL A 489 -57.97 24.22 62.08
N TRP A 490 -57.36 25.22 62.72
CA TRP A 490 -55.93 25.28 63.06
C TRP A 490 -55.63 24.76 64.49
N ASP A 491 -54.63 23.89 64.64
CA ASP A 491 -54.04 23.43 65.93
C ASP A 491 -52.49 23.41 65.81
N TYR A 492 -51.76 23.64 66.90
CA TYR A 492 -50.34 24.05 66.92
C TYR A 492 -49.33 22.92 66.58
N ASP A 493 -49.78 21.71 66.23
CA ASP A 493 -48.87 20.59 65.94
C ASP A 493 -48.35 20.67 64.49
N ARG A 494 -47.17 21.29 64.37
CA ARG A 494 -46.49 21.75 63.15
C ARG A 494 -46.41 20.72 62.01
N ASP A 495 -46.22 19.43 62.32
CA ASP A 495 -45.88 18.41 61.31
C ASP A 495 -47.12 17.64 60.77
N GLU A 496 -48.29 17.70 61.44
CA GLU A 496 -49.53 16.98 61.06
C GLU A 496 -50.54 17.86 60.28
N TYR A 497 -50.24 19.16 60.15
CA TYR A 497 -51.19 20.21 59.77
C TYR A 497 -51.05 20.71 58.33
N LEU A 498 -49.83 20.97 57.86
CA LEU A 498 -49.57 21.43 56.48
C LEU A 498 -49.90 20.32 55.46
N SER A 499 -49.65 19.08 55.86
CA SER A 499 -50.10 17.85 55.19
C SER A 499 -51.63 17.70 55.09
N ASN A 500 -52.44 18.46 55.86
CA ASN A 500 -53.90 18.36 55.82
C ASN A 500 -54.57 19.36 54.85
N ALA A 501 -54.12 20.60 54.71
CA ALA A 501 -54.73 21.53 53.75
C ALA A 501 -54.21 21.27 52.33
N VAL A 502 -52.88 21.21 52.17
CA VAL A 502 -52.21 20.82 50.92
C VAL A 502 -52.66 19.41 50.51
N GLY A 503 -52.59 18.42 51.42
CA GLY A 503 -53.05 17.06 51.13
C GLY A 503 -54.57 16.88 50.92
N GLN A 504 -55.40 17.90 51.17
CA GLN A 504 -56.84 17.87 50.89
C GLN A 504 -57.26 18.66 49.65
N PHE A 505 -56.53 19.71 49.31
CA PHE A 505 -56.91 20.67 48.26
C PHE A 505 -55.88 20.73 47.13
N TYR A 506 -54.59 20.59 47.44
CA TYR A 506 -53.49 20.48 46.48
C TYR A 506 -53.34 19.05 45.95
N THR A 507 -54.44 18.51 45.43
CA THR A 507 -54.49 17.14 44.91
C THR A 507 -55.20 17.13 43.57
N GLU A 508 -54.87 16.17 42.71
CA GLU A 508 -55.55 16.00 41.42
C GLU A 508 -57.07 15.87 41.57
N ALA A 509 -57.54 15.24 42.65
CA ALA A 509 -58.97 15.07 42.94
C ALA A 509 -59.72 16.41 43.15
N TYR A 510 -59.02 17.47 43.54
CA TYR A 510 -59.62 18.78 43.84
C TYR A 510 -59.18 19.86 42.84
N MET A 511 -57.88 19.95 42.56
CA MET A 511 -57.29 20.92 41.65
C MET A 511 -57.17 20.42 40.21
N GLY A 512 -57.42 19.15 39.91
CA GLY A 512 -57.20 18.60 38.57
C GLY A 512 -55.70 18.58 38.24
N SER A 513 -55.34 18.97 37.03
CA SER A 513 -53.97 19.11 36.51
C SER A 513 -53.16 20.26 37.10
N ARG A 514 -53.79 21.17 37.87
CA ARG A 514 -53.15 22.39 38.39
C ARG A 514 -52.09 22.24 39.51
N PRO A 515 -52.03 21.16 40.31
CA PRO A 515 -50.91 20.98 41.25
C PRO A 515 -49.59 20.91 40.48
N GLY A 516 -48.59 21.68 40.88
CA GLY A 516 -47.39 21.96 40.08
C GLY A 516 -47.39 23.43 39.65
N GLU A 517 -48.35 23.83 38.82
CA GLU A 517 -48.35 25.15 38.19
C GLU A 517 -49.07 26.25 39.00
N TYR A 518 -50.04 25.87 39.82
CA TYR A 518 -50.81 26.83 40.62
C TYR A 518 -50.31 26.81 42.06
N HIS A 519 -50.11 27.97 42.67
CA HIS A 519 -49.97 28.12 44.11
C HIS A 519 -51.35 28.08 44.80
N LEU A 520 -51.41 27.61 46.04
CA LEU A 520 -52.67 27.44 46.77
C LEU A 520 -52.81 28.44 47.93
N VAL A 521 -53.87 29.24 47.94
CA VAL A 521 -54.24 30.08 49.08
C VAL A 521 -55.56 29.62 49.68
N VAL A 522 -55.58 29.25 50.96
CA VAL A 522 -56.82 28.82 51.64
C VAL A 522 -57.28 29.83 52.69
N LEU A 523 -58.37 30.57 52.40
CA LEU A 523 -58.99 31.55 53.30
C LEU A 523 -59.92 30.88 54.32
N THR A 524 -59.61 30.96 55.62
CA THR A 524 -60.42 30.39 56.72
C THR A 524 -60.61 31.36 57.89
N SER A 525 -61.62 31.13 58.73
CA SER A 525 -62.03 32.02 59.83
C SER A 525 -61.80 31.48 61.24
N GLU A 526 -61.22 30.29 61.40
CA GLU A 526 -61.10 29.63 62.71
C GLU A 526 -59.64 29.42 63.11
N PHE A 527 -59.15 30.32 63.97
CA PHE A 527 -57.84 30.26 64.59
C PHE A 527 -57.97 30.02 66.10
N ARG A 528 -57.13 29.15 66.66
CA ARG A 528 -57.08 28.87 68.10
C ARG A 528 -55.86 29.63 68.68
N ASP A 529 -56.12 30.68 69.46
CA ASP A 529 -55.20 31.49 70.28
C ASP A 529 -54.63 32.84 69.80
N GLY A 530 -55.08 33.40 68.67
CA GLY A 530 -55.09 34.87 68.45
C GLY A 530 -53.76 35.65 68.51
N GLU A 531 -52.62 34.99 68.30
CA GLU A 531 -51.27 35.60 68.39
C GLU A 531 -50.65 35.93 67.02
N TYR A 532 -51.22 35.46 65.91
CA TYR A 532 -50.74 35.70 64.53
C TYR A 532 -51.90 36.03 63.57
N GLU A 533 -51.64 36.90 62.58
CA GLU A 533 -52.63 37.35 61.59
C GLU A 533 -52.58 36.56 60.27
N ALA A 534 -51.44 35.97 59.89
CA ALA A 534 -51.31 34.91 58.87
C ALA A 534 -49.97 34.14 59.07
N ARG A 535 -49.75 33.04 58.33
CA ARG A 535 -48.48 32.28 58.33
C ARG A 535 -48.33 31.39 57.09
N ALA A 536 -47.24 31.60 56.37
CA ALA A 536 -46.68 30.77 55.32
C ALA A 536 -45.29 30.27 55.74
N GLU A 537 -44.95 29.02 55.47
CA GLU A 537 -43.56 28.55 55.56
C GLU A 537 -42.97 28.45 54.14
N ALA A 538 -41.77 28.97 53.96
CA ALA A 538 -41.04 28.93 52.70
C ALA A 538 -40.15 27.67 52.59
N PRO A 539 -40.09 26.97 51.42
CA PRO A 539 -41.07 26.84 50.33
C PRO A 539 -42.04 25.65 50.51
N GLY A 540 -43.22 25.73 49.86
CA GLY A 540 -44.06 24.57 49.51
C GLY A 540 -45.42 24.40 50.21
N GLU A 541 -45.83 25.28 51.14
CA GLU A 541 -47.05 25.03 51.93
C GLU A 541 -47.80 26.31 52.36
N LEU A 542 -48.96 26.61 51.72
CA LEU A 542 -49.72 27.85 52.00
C LEU A 542 -51.18 27.64 52.45
N VAL A 543 -51.52 28.29 53.57
CA VAL A 543 -52.88 28.56 54.08
C VAL A 543 -52.91 29.98 54.65
N VAL A 544 -53.56 30.95 53.99
CA VAL A 544 -53.66 32.34 54.48
C VAL A 544 -54.90 32.52 55.38
N TYR A 545 -54.70 32.90 56.63
CA TYR A 545 -55.78 33.19 57.61
C TYR A 545 -56.24 34.63 57.51
N GLU A 546 -57.56 34.89 57.47
CA GLU A 546 -58.09 36.21 57.81
C GLU A 546 -59.54 36.21 58.34
N PRO A 547 -59.82 36.87 59.49
CA PRO A 547 -61.16 37.09 59.98
C PRO A 547 -61.76 38.38 59.39
N GLY A 548 -62.69 38.22 58.45
CA GLY A 548 -63.51 39.33 57.95
C GLY A 548 -63.34 39.60 56.46
N SER A 549 -62.45 40.52 56.09
CA SER A 549 -62.25 40.95 54.71
C SER A 549 -60.76 40.95 54.38
N VAL A 550 -60.36 40.32 53.26
CA VAL A 550 -58.95 40.11 52.87
C VAL A 550 -58.13 41.41 52.91
N ASP A 551 -57.11 41.48 53.76
CA ASP A 551 -56.01 42.43 53.77
C ASP A 551 -55.05 42.03 52.65
N THR A 552 -55.02 42.85 51.60
CA THR A 552 -54.31 42.52 50.37
C THR A 552 -52.81 42.60 50.55
N VAL A 553 -52.31 43.44 51.47
CA VAL A 553 -50.87 43.52 51.75
C VAL A 553 -50.40 42.27 52.48
N LEU A 554 -51.16 41.81 53.48
CA LEU A 554 -50.87 40.56 54.18
C LEU A 554 -51.00 39.35 53.24
N PHE A 555 -52.01 39.32 52.37
CA PHE A 555 -52.14 38.29 51.34
C PHE A 555 -50.87 38.19 50.47
N THR A 556 -50.39 39.34 49.98
CA THR A 556 -49.19 39.42 49.13
C THR A 556 -47.92 39.01 49.89
N HIS A 557 -47.74 39.48 51.13
CA HIS A 557 -46.64 39.07 52.03
C HIS A 557 -46.55 37.55 52.17
N GLU A 558 -47.67 36.90 52.49
CA GLU A 558 -47.69 35.45 52.74
C GLU A 558 -47.51 34.63 51.47
N LEU A 559 -47.99 35.13 50.34
CA LEU A 559 -47.76 34.50 49.05
C LEU A 559 -46.28 34.59 48.63
N LEU A 560 -45.60 35.71 48.91
CA LEU A 560 -44.17 35.88 48.63
C LEU A 560 -43.28 34.85 49.33
N HIS A 561 -43.64 34.41 50.54
CA HIS A 561 -42.92 33.30 51.21
C HIS A 561 -42.96 31.98 50.41
N ASN A 562 -43.98 31.76 49.58
CA ASN A 562 -44.06 30.53 48.77
C ASN A 562 -43.29 30.69 47.46
N VAL A 563 -43.45 31.84 46.83
CA VAL A 563 -42.82 32.24 45.58
C VAL A 563 -41.29 32.31 45.68
N LEU A 564 -40.74 32.78 46.79
CA LEU A 564 -39.30 33.04 46.91
C LEU A 564 -38.49 31.90 47.52
N GLY A 565 -39.15 30.92 48.13
CA GLY A 565 -38.48 29.91 48.93
C GLY A 565 -37.54 30.51 49.98
N ARG A 566 -36.35 29.91 50.16
CA ARG A 566 -35.39 30.39 51.16
C ARG A 566 -34.60 31.58 50.64
N LEU A 567 -34.87 32.76 51.21
CA LEU A 567 -34.12 34.00 50.95
C LEU A 567 -32.60 33.82 51.06
N PRO A 568 -31.74 34.50 50.27
CA PRO A 568 -30.28 34.52 50.46
C PRO A 568 -29.88 35.03 51.85
N GLU A 569 -28.73 34.59 52.39
CA GLU A 569 -28.31 34.98 53.77
C GLU A 569 -28.19 36.49 53.95
N GLU A 570 -27.80 37.19 52.89
CA GLU A 570 -27.67 38.64 52.76
C GLU A 570 -28.99 39.40 52.79
N SER A 571 -30.08 38.78 52.34
CA SER A 571 -31.43 39.38 52.32
C SER A 571 -32.19 39.14 53.63
N ARG A 572 -31.70 38.21 54.48
CA ARG A 572 -32.37 37.81 55.71
C ARG A 572 -32.12 38.76 56.88
N LEU A 573 -33.13 38.94 57.71
CA LEU A 573 -32.98 39.47 59.07
C LEU A 573 -32.20 38.47 59.94
N ALA A 574 -31.27 39.00 60.75
CA ALA A 574 -30.39 38.19 61.59
C ALA A 574 -31.14 37.28 62.61
N ASP A 575 -32.32 37.71 63.07
CA ASP A 575 -33.15 37.00 64.04
C ASP A 575 -34.41 36.36 63.40
N ASP A 576 -34.66 36.60 62.11
CA ASP A 576 -35.81 36.08 61.36
C ASP A 576 -35.36 35.73 59.93
N PRO A 577 -34.90 34.48 59.70
CA PRO A 577 -34.28 34.09 58.43
C PRO A 577 -35.27 33.96 57.27
N LEU A 578 -36.55 34.31 57.47
CA LEU A 578 -37.58 34.28 56.44
C LEU A 578 -38.00 35.69 55.98
N HIS A 579 -37.53 36.73 56.65
CA HIS A 579 -37.97 38.12 56.42
C HIS A 579 -36.77 39.02 56.14
N THR A 580 -37.01 40.15 55.47
CA THR A 580 -36.02 41.20 55.21
C THR A 580 -36.32 42.45 56.03
N ASP A 581 -35.41 43.44 56.11
CA ASP A 581 -35.66 44.71 56.81
C ASP A 581 -36.39 45.77 55.95
N ARG A 582 -36.89 45.40 54.76
CA ARG A 582 -37.53 46.31 53.79
C ARG A 582 -38.66 45.62 53.01
N GLY A 583 -39.72 46.36 52.66
CA GLY A 583 -40.70 45.92 51.66
C GLY A 583 -41.63 44.80 52.13
N PHE A 584 -42.22 44.06 51.18
CA PHE A 584 -43.27 43.06 51.44
C PHE A 584 -42.86 41.85 52.29
N LEU A 585 -41.58 41.66 52.61
CA LEU A 585 -41.14 40.61 53.53
C LEU A 585 -40.62 41.20 54.86
N GLU A 586 -41.05 42.40 55.26
CA GLU A 586 -40.79 42.94 56.59
C GLU A 586 -41.68 42.25 57.65
N PRO A 587 -41.20 41.96 58.88
CA PRO A 587 -42.01 41.32 59.94
C PRO A 587 -43.27 42.10 60.33
N THR A 588 -43.37 43.37 59.94
CA THR A 588 -44.55 44.19 60.15
C THR A 588 -44.97 44.82 58.84
N VAL A 589 -46.16 44.42 58.36
CA VAL A 589 -46.77 44.96 57.15
C VAL A 589 -47.46 46.29 57.47
N GLY A 590 -46.88 47.38 56.97
CA GLY A 590 -47.36 48.74 57.04
C GLY A 590 -48.02 49.21 55.73
N PRO A 591 -48.73 50.36 55.78
CA PRO A 591 -49.38 50.94 54.60
C PRO A 591 -48.41 51.60 53.59
N ASP A 592 -47.11 51.62 53.88
CA ASP A 592 -46.06 52.21 53.01
C ASP A 592 -45.16 51.11 52.39
N ASP A 593 -45.47 49.83 52.59
CA ASP A 593 -44.70 48.67 52.08
C ASP A 593 -45.11 48.38 50.63
N ASP A 594 -44.71 49.28 49.72
CA ASP A 594 -45.19 49.29 48.34
C ASP A 594 -44.29 48.49 47.36
N PHE A 595 -43.09 48.04 47.76
CA PHE A 595 -42.10 47.43 46.85
C PHE A 595 -41.30 46.28 47.49
N LEU A 596 -40.74 45.40 46.66
CA LEU A 596 -39.76 44.39 47.08
C LEU A 596 -38.37 45.02 47.32
N PRO A 597 -37.54 44.47 48.22
CA PRO A 597 -36.11 44.81 48.28
C PRO A 597 -35.37 44.49 46.98
N ASP A 598 -34.42 45.34 46.58
CA ASP A 598 -33.63 45.15 45.34
C ASP A 598 -33.01 43.75 45.23
N ALA A 599 -32.32 43.27 46.28
CA ALA A 599 -31.71 41.94 46.29
C ALA A 599 -32.73 40.77 46.23
N LEU A 600 -34.01 41.06 46.46
CA LEU A 600 -35.08 40.07 46.35
C LEU A 600 -35.71 40.10 44.96
N ALA A 601 -35.90 41.29 44.40
CA ALA A 601 -36.29 41.47 43.02
C ALA A 601 -35.27 40.81 42.09
N GLU A 602 -33.97 41.10 42.25
CA GLU A 602 -32.87 40.48 41.49
C GLU A 602 -32.88 38.94 41.58
N ALA A 603 -33.36 38.37 42.69
CA ALA A 603 -33.43 36.92 42.85
C ALA A 603 -34.63 36.30 42.13
N ILE A 604 -35.77 36.99 42.09
CA ILE A 604 -36.93 36.56 41.29
C ILE A 604 -36.58 36.65 39.80
N GLU A 605 -35.94 37.75 39.38
CA GLU A 605 -35.50 37.97 37.99
C GLU A 605 -34.52 36.91 37.50
N ALA A 606 -33.66 36.37 38.37
CA ALA A 606 -32.61 35.44 37.95
C ALA A 606 -32.99 33.94 38.07
N ASP A 607 -33.79 33.57 39.08
CA ASP A 607 -34.06 32.16 39.43
C ASP A 607 -35.56 31.79 39.32
N GLY A 608 -36.40 32.77 39.00
CA GLY A 608 -37.83 32.55 38.86
C GLY A 608 -38.62 32.29 40.13
N PHE A 609 -39.85 31.79 39.98
CA PHE A 609 -40.73 31.44 41.11
C PHE A 609 -40.45 30.06 41.70
N VAL A 610 -39.97 29.96 42.96
CA VAL A 610 -39.71 28.72 43.71
C VAL A 610 -40.98 27.86 43.93
N GLY A 611 -40.91 26.59 43.51
CA GLY A 611 -41.96 25.57 43.71
C GLY A 611 -41.85 24.85 45.06
#